data_AF-A0A7T9CC78-F1
#
_entry.id   AF-A0A7T9CC78-F1
#
_cell.length_a   1.000
_cell.length_b   1.000
_cell.length_c   1.000
_cell.angle_alpha   90.00
_cell.angle_beta   90.00
_cell.angle_gamma   90.00
#
_symmetry.space_group_name_H-M   'P 1'
#
loop_
_entity.id
_entity.type
_entity.pdbx_description
1 polymer ?
#
loop_
_entity_poly.entity_id
_entity_poly.type
_entity_poly.pdbx_seq_one_letter_code
_entity_poly.pdbx_strand_id
1 'polypeptide(L)'
;MRYEAVFRFRSDQAEAIFRAVSPEMEAEVNPRSRASCLLNGSDTLVLKVHAGDVAALRASLNMWLRLISVAEEMQDLALNEEINP
;
A
#
# COMPACT_ATOMS: atom_id res chain seq x y z
N MET A 1 -7.94 -14.50 -12.09
CA MET A 1 -7.67 -14.49 -10.63
C MET A 1 -9.00 -14.67 -9.92
N ARG A 2 -9.09 -15.54 -8.89
CA ARG A 2 -10.36 -15.98 -8.26
C ARG A 2 -10.58 -15.36 -6.88
N TYR A 3 -9.52 -14.88 -6.24
CA TYR A 3 -9.57 -14.30 -4.89
C TYR A 3 -9.27 -12.80 -4.98
N GLU A 4 -9.96 -12.01 -4.15
CA GLU A 4 -9.82 -10.57 -4.05
C GLU A 4 -9.82 -10.15 -2.58
N ALA A 5 -9.01 -9.15 -2.26
CA ALA A 5 -9.11 -8.39 -1.02
C ALA A 5 -8.96 -6.89 -1.27
N VAL A 6 -9.72 -6.08 -0.54
CA VAL A 6 -9.69 -4.61 -0.64
C VAL A 6 -9.52 -4.02 0.74
N PHE A 7 -8.47 -3.23 0.92
CA PHE A 7 -8.17 -2.49 2.15
C PHE A 7 -8.27 -1.00 1.88
N ARG A 8 -8.77 -0.26 2.88
CA ARG A 8 -8.86 1.20 2.85
C ARG A 8 -8.14 1.73 4.07
N PHE A 9 -7.10 2.54 3.83
CA PHE A 9 -6.32 3.19 4.87
C PHE A 9 -6.71 4.65 4.88
N ARG A 10 -7.19 5.12 6.03
CA ARG A 10 -7.49 6.54 6.24
C ARG A 10 -6.27 7.20 6.85
N SER A 11 -5.75 8.22 6.18
CA SER A 11 -4.57 8.97 6.62
C SER A 11 -4.56 10.31 5.90
N ASP A 12 -4.27 11.40 6.62
CA ASP A 12 -4.06 12.72 6.03
C ASP A 12 -2.81 12.74 5.11
N GLN A 13 -2.00 11.68 5.17
CA GLN A 13 -0.80 11.46 4.39
C GLN A 13 -1.00 10.46 3.25
N ALA A 14 -2.25 10.12 2.90
CA ALA A 14 -2.58 9.09 1.92
C ALA A 14 -1.85 9.29 0.57
N GLU A 15 -1.76 10.53 0.09
CA GLU A 15 -1.07 10.85 -1.17
C GLU A 15 0.45 10.60 -1.08
N ALA A 16 1.07 10.91 0.07
CA ALA A 16 2.49 10.65 0.28
C ALA A 16 2.77 9.14 0.36
N ILE A 17 1.93 8.40 1.09
CA ILE A 17 2.02 6.93 1.16
C ILE A 17 1.85 6.32 -0.24
N PHE A 18 0.87 6.79 -1.03
CA PHE A 18 0.67 6.34 -2.41
C PHE A 18 1.93 6.53 -3.27
N ARG A 19 2.55 7.71 -3.19
CA ARG A 19 3.80 8.01 -3.92
C ARG A 19 4.94 7.10 -3.47
N ALA A 20 5.06 6.86 -2.16
CA ALA A 20 6.13 6.04 -1.60
C ALA A 20 6.08 4.58 -2.07
N VAL A 21 4.89 4.00 -2.26
CA VAL A 21 4.72 2.58 -2.67
C VAL A 21 4.52 2.39 -4.18
N SER A 22 4.40 3.48 -4.95
CA SER A 22 4.23 3.44 -6.41
C SER A 22 5.38 2.73 -7.16
N PRO A 23 6.66 2.92 -6.80
CA PRO A 23 7.76 2.22 -7.46
C PRO A 23 7.65 0.70 -7.38
N GLU A 24 7.25 0.16 -6.23
CA GLU A 24 7.04 -1.28 -6.02
C GLU A 24 5.86 -1.80 -6.84
N MET A 25 4.83 -0.97 -7.07
CA MET A 25 3.69 -1.33 -7.92
C MET A 25 4.10 -1.45 -9.38
N GLU A 26 4.90 -0.50 -9.87
CA GLU A 26 5.42 -0.50 -11.24
C GLU A 26 6.37 -1.69 -11.48
N ALA A 27 7.12 -2.09 -10.46
CA ALA A 27 8.05 -3.21 -10.51
C ALA A 27 7.39 -4.59 -10.27
N GLU A 28 6.08 -4.67 -9.93
CA GLU A 28 5.44 -5.94 -9.60
C GLU A 28 5.24 -6.84 -10.85
N VAL A 29 6.03 -7.91 -10.95
CA VAL A 29 5.93 -8.95 -12.01
C VAL A 29 5.53 -10.32 -11.46
N ASN A 30 4.56 -10.36 -10.54
CA ASN A 30 4.09 -11.62 -9.96
C ASN A 30 3.02 -12.30 -10.86
N PRO A 31 3.20 -13.57 -11.30
CA PRO A 31 2.21 -14.25 -12.13
C PRO A 31 1.00 -14.79 -11.34
N ARG A 32 1.07 -14.89 -10.01
CA ARG A 32 0.04 -15.50 -9.16
C ARG A 32 -0.79 -14.48 -8.36
N SER A 33 -0.33 -13.23 -8.28
CA SER A 33 -1.05 -12.12 -7.64
C SER A 33 -0.80 -10.83 -8.39
N ARG A 34 -1.70 -9.86 -8.22
CA ARG A 34 -1.52 -8.50 -8.71
C ARG A 34 -2.12 -7.54 -7.70
N ALA A 35 -1.35 -6.55 -7.29
CA ALA A 35 -1.87 -5.46 -6.49
C ALA A 35 -2.08 -4.20 -7.33
N SER A 36 -2.86 -3.29 -6.77
CA SER A 36 -2.99 -1.92 -7.25
C SER A 36 -3.34 -1.03 -6.07
N CYS A 37 -2.72 0.15 -6.03
CA CYS A 37 -3.07 1.22 -5.11
C CYS A 37 -3.78 2.35 -5.86
N LEU A 38 -4.75 2.97 -5.20
CA LEU A 38 -5.53 4.09 -5.73
C LEU A 38 -5.73 5.10 -4.60
N LEU A 39 -5.78 6.39 -4.94
CA LEU A 39 -6.29 7.39 -4.01
C LEU A 39 -7.81 7.53 -4.17
N ASN A 40 -8.50 7.65 -3.05
CA ASN A 40 -9.93 7.95 -2.99
C ASN A 40 -10.13 9.25 -2.20
N GLY A 41 -10.07 10.39 -2.91
CA GLY A 41 -9.98 11.69 -2.26
C GLY A 41 -8.57 11.97 -1.71
N SER A 42 -8.48 12.88 -0.74
CA SER A 42 -7.21 13.31 -0.16
C SER A 42 -6.78 12.51 1.08
N ASP A 43 -7.70 11.78 1.72
CA ASP A 43 -7.48 11.16 3.04
C ASP A 43 -7.49 9.62 2.99
N THR A 44 -7.63 9.00 1.81
CA THR A 44 -7.84 7.55 1.73
C THR A 44 -6.99 6.90 0.64
N LEU A 45 -6.16 5.94 1.04
CA LEU A 45 -5.46 5.00 0.16
C LEU A 45 -6.25 3.69 0.05
N VAL A 46 -6.47 3.20 -1.16
CA VAL A 46 -7.15 1.93 -1.43
C VAL A 46 -6.16 0.94 -2.03
N LEU A 47 -5.89 -0.15 -1.30
CA LEU A 47 -5.15 -1.30 -1.81
C LEU A 47 -6.14 -2.37 -2.29
N LYS A 48 -6.00 -2.81 -3.54
CA LYS A 48 -6.71 -3.97 -4.08
C LYS A 48 -5.70 -5.04 -4.45
N VAL A 49 -5.92 -6.27 -4.00
CA VAL A 49 -5.10 -7.43 -4.35
C VAL A 49 -5.96 -8.52 -4.94
N HIS A 50 -5.59 -8.98 -6.13
CA HIS A 50 -6.17 -10.16 -6.77
C HIS A 50 -5.16 -11.31 -6.78
N ALA A 51 -5.63 -12.53 -6.60
CA ALA A 51 -4.77 -13.71 -6.59
C ALA A 51 -5.43 -14.96 -7.20
N GLY A 52 -4.59 -15.91 -7.65
CA GLY A 52 -5.02 -17.22 -8.14
C GLY A 52 -5.46 -18.18 -7.04
N ASP A 53 -4.85 -18.07 -5.86
CA ASP A 53 -5.06 -18.94 -4.71
C ASP A 53 -4.92 -18.16 -3.38
N VAL A 54 -5.42 -18.73 -2.28
CA VAL A 54 -5.40 -18.10 -0.95
C VAL A 54 -3.96 -17.88 -0.43
N ALA A 55 -3.03 -18.76 -0.78
CA ALA A 55 -1.63 -18.64 -0.33
C ALA A 55 -0.93 -17.46 -1.02
N ALA A 56 -1.16 -17.27 -2.32
CA ALA A 56 -0.72 -16.11 -3.09
C ALA A 56 -1.34 -14.82 -2.55
N LEU A 57 -2.64 -14.83 -2.22
CA LEU A 57 -3.32 -13.68 -1.62
C LEU A 57 -2.65 -13.29 -0.29
N ARG A 58 -2.46 -14.26 0.62
CA ARG A 58 -1.80 -14.03 1.91
C ARG A 58 -0.39 -13.50 1.74
N ALA A 59 0.39 -14.05 0.81
CA ALA A 59 1.76 -13.61 0.56
C ALA A 59 1.80 -12.16 0.04
N SER A 60 0.97 -11.85 -0.95
CA SER A 60 0.86 -10.51 -1.51
C SER A 60 0.37 -9.49 -0.46
N LEU A 61 -0.67 -9.81 0.30
CA LEU A 61 -1.15 -8.96 1.39
C LEU A 61 -0.06 -8.72 2.45
N ASN A 62 0.65 -9.75 2.90
CA ASN A 62 1.71 -9.59 3.89
C ASN A 62 2.84 -8.65 3.42
N MET A 63 3.14 -8.64 2.12
CA MET A 63 4.10 -7.71 1.54
C MET A 63 3.52 -6.29 1.50
N TRP A 64 2.35 -6.13 0.89
CA TRP A 64 1.75 -4.80 0.65
C TRP A 64 1.34 -4.08 1.92
N LEU A 65 0.74 -4.79 2.88
CA LEU A 65 0.37 -4.21 4.17
C LEU A 65 1.62 -3.70 4.90
N ARG A 66 2.74 -4.44 4.83
CA ARG A 66 3.99 -4.00 5.45
C ARG A 66 4.57 -2.77 4.75
N LEU A 67 4.61 -2.74 3.42
CA LEU A 67 5.10 -1.57 2.68
C LEU A 67 4.30 -0.32 3.02
N ILE A 68 2.97 -0.44 3.08
CA ILE A 68 2.09 0.68 3.45
C ILE A 68 2.34 1.13 4.88
N SER A 69 2.43 0.20 5.85
CA SER A 69 2.73 0.56 7.25
C SER A 69 4.08 1.26 7.39
N VAL A 70 5.12 0.76 6.73
CA VAL A 70 6.45 1.41 6.76
C VAL A 70 6.40 2.78 6.10
N ALA A 71 5.71 2.93 4.97
CA ALA A 71 5.56 4.23 4.33
C ALA A 71 4.85 5.23 5.25
N GLU A 72 3.80 4.83 5.96
CA GLU A 72 3.11 5.68 6.94
C GLU A 72 4.05 6.10 8.10
N GLU A 73 4.76 5.14 8.68
CA GLU A 73 5.72 5.40 9.77
C GLU A 73 6.84 6.37 9.36
N MET A 74 7.37 6.26 8.13
CA MET A 74 8.41 7.18 7.64
C MET A 74 7.90 8.60 7.48
N GLN A 75 6.63 8.77 7.10
CA GLN A 75 6.03 10.09 6.98
C GLN A 75 5.83 10.75 8.35
N ASP A 76 5.41 9.99 9.35
CA ASP A 76 5.30 10.48 10.73
C ASP A 76 6.66 10.92 11.30
N LEU A 77 7.73 10.18 11.01
CA LEU A 77 9.09 10.55 11.41
C LEU A 77 9.56 11.84 10.74
N ALA A 78 9.33 11.98 9.42
CA ALA A 78 9.72 13.18 8.67
C ALA A 78 9.00 14.44 9.20
N LEU A 79 7.70 14.35 9.50
CA LEU A 79 6.94 15.45 10.09
C LEU A 79 7.43 15.83 11.49
N ASN A 80 7.81 14.83 12.30
CA ASN A 80 8.32 15.09 13.66
C ASN A 80 9.70 15.79 13.65
N GLU A 81 10.55 15.55 12.65
CA GLU A 81 11.81 16.29 12.48
C GLU A 81 11.58 17.75 12.04
N GLU A 82 10.56 18.02 11.22
CA GLU A 82 10.23 19.41 10.81
C GLU A 82 9.68 20.27 11.97
N ILE A 83 9.02 19.66 12.95
CA ILE A 83 8.46 20.35 14.11
C ILE A 83 9.52 20.60 15.21
N ASN A 84 10.67 19.92 15.15
CA ASN A 84 11.71 19.96 16.17
C ASN A 84 13.09 20.39 15.60
N PRO A 85 13.21 21.62 15.06
CA PRO A 85 14.45 22.15 14.48
C PRO A 85 15.51 22.57 15.51
#